data_AF-A0AAV4GZU1-F1
#
_entry.id   AF-A0AAV4GZU1-F1
#
_cell.length_a   1.000
_cell.length_b   1.000
_cell.length_c   1.000
_cell.angle_alpha   90.00
_cell.angle_beta   90.00
_cell.angle_gamma   90.00
#
_symmetry.space_group_name_H-M   'P 1'
#
loop_
_entity.id
_entity.type
_entity.pdbx_description
1 polymer ?
#
loop_
_entity_poly.entity_id
_entity_poly.type
_entity_poly.pdbx_seq_one_letter_code
_entity_poly.pdbx_strand_id
1 'polypeptide(L)'
;MQRFENFNATEEWRKEWENNPTQPLPGFTTLKRNRWVITNRLRTRHAKIAYMMHEWKLKDTPICKRCSKAPGTTDHIVFDCLVTKVDGGCETVHNAVKDLIA
;
A
#
# COMPACT_ATOMS: atom_id res chain seq x y z
N MET A 1 -2.48 0.73 -23.57
CA MET A 1 -1.53 0.06 -22.65
C MET A 1 -0.18 0.04 -23.34
N GLN A 2 0.81 0.74 -22.80
CA GLN A 2 2.16 0.78 -23.36
C GLN A 2 2.89 -0.48 -22.87
N ARG A 3 3.26 -1.37 -23.80
CA ARG A 3 3.99 -2.61 -23.49
C ARG A 3 5.45 -2.22 -23.34
N PHE A 4 6.03 -2.39 -22.15
CA PHE A 4 7.47 -2.16 -21.97
C PHE A 4 8.21 -3.30 -22.68
N GLU A 5 8.75 -3.04 -23.86
CA GLU A 5 9.40 -4.07 -24.69
C GLU A 5 10.73 -4.58 -24.11
N ASN A 6 11.20 -4.04 -22.98
CA ASN A 6 12.49 -4.40 -22.37
C ASN A 6 12.43 -4.66 -20.85
N PHE A 7 11.26 -4.99 -20.30
CA PHE A 7 11.17 -5.30 -18.86
C PHE A 7 11.73 -6.70 -18.56
N ASN A 8 12.94 -6.75 -17.98
CA ASN A 8 13.53 -7.97 -17.46
C ASN A 8 13.26 -8.09 -15.95
N ALA A 9 12.21 -8.83 -15.60
CA ALA A 9 11.83 -9.05 -14.21
C ALA A 9 13.01 -9.57 -13.37
N THR A 10 13.82 -10.49 -13.90
CA THR A 10 14.93 -11.11 -13.15
C THR A 10 16.00 -10.09 -12.76
N GLU A 11 16.29 -9.12 -13.62
CA GLU A 11 17.31 -8.10 -13.36
C GLU A 11 16.82 -7.04 -12.37
N GLU A 12 15.56 -6.62 -12.50
CA GLU A 12 14.92 -5.70 -11.57
C GLU A 12 14.83 -6.31 -10.16
N TRP A 13 14.37 -7.57 -10.06
CA TRP A 13 14.33 -8.29 -8.79
C TRP A 13 15.73 -8.44 -8.17
N ARG A 14 16.77 -8.69 -8.97
CA ARG A 14 18.15 -8.80 -8.49
C ARG A 14 18.65 -7.48 -7.92
N LYS A 15 18.45 -6.36 -8.61
CA LYS A 15 18.82 -5.02 -8.14
C LYS A 15 18.10 -4.66 -6.83
N GLU A 16 16.83 -5.04 -6.70
CA GLU A 16 16.10 -4.86 -5.44
C GLU A 16 16.67 -5.75 -4.31
N TRP A 17 17.01 -7.01 -4.60
CA TRP A 17 17.53 -7.98 -3.62
C TRP A 17 18.98 -7.76 -3.19
N GLU A 18 19.82 -7.15 -4.02
CA GLU A 18 21.19 -6.75 -3.66
C GLU A 18 21.20 -5.71 -2.53
N ASN A 19 20.07 -5.02 -2.29
CA ASN A 19 19.89 -4.22 -1.09
C ASN A 19 19.65 -5.14 0.12
N ASN A 20 20.72 -5.37 0.89
CA ASN A 20 20.82 -6.12 2.14
C ASN A 20 19.48 -6.69 2.69
N PRO A 21 19.16 -7.98 2.45
CA PRO A 21 17.89 -8.59 2.84
C PRO A 21 17.68 -8.72 4.35
N THR A 22 18.73 -8.44 5.14
CA THR A 22 18.66 -8.44 6.60
C THR A 22 18.30 -7.08 7.19
N GLN A 23 18.27 -6.01 6.37
CA GLN A 23 17.88 -4.70 6.86
C GLN A 23 16.37 -4.66 7.15
N PRO A 24 15.97 -4.27 8.37
CA PRO A 24 14.57 -4.11 8.69
C PRO A 24 13.99 -2.94 7.89
N LEU A 25 12.83 -3.17 7.28
CA LEU A 25 12.10 -2.12 6.55
C LEU A 25 11.76 -0.94 7.49
N PRO A 26 11.62 0.28 6.96
CA PRO A 26 11.28 1.45 7.77
C PRO A 26 10.05 1.19 8.65
N GLY A 27 10.11 1.65 9.90
CA GLY A 27 9.05 1.47 10.88
C GLY A 27 9.03 0.13 11.62
N PHE A 28 9.89 -0.84 11.29
CA PHE A 28 9.84 -2.19 11.90
C PHE A 28 10.09 -2.19 13.41
N THR A 29 11.01 -1.36 13.88
CA THR A 29 11.35 -1.23 15.31
C THR A 29 10.60 -0.10 16.01
N THR A 30 10.17 0.93 15.28
CA THR A 30 9.58 2.15 15.84
C THR A 30 8.05 2.14 15.90
N LEU A 31 7.38 1.34 15.05
CA LEU A 31 5.92 1.22 15.04
C LEU A 31 5.47 -0.02 15.83
N LYS A 32 4.27 0.06 16.42
CA LYS A 32 3.58 -1.14 16.91
C LYS A 32 3.37 -2.12 15.76
N ARG A 33 3.51 -3.43 16.05
CA ARG A 33 3.41 -4.53 15.07
C ARG A 33 2.19 -4.41 14.14
N ASN A 34 1.02 -4.12 14.69
CA ASN A 34 -0.22 -3.97 13.93
C ASN A 34 -0.17 -2.83 12.91
N ARG A 35 0.36 -1.67 13.30
CA ARG A 35 0.52 -0.51 12.41
C ARG A 35 1.54 -0.80 11.32
N TRP A 36 2.69 -1.36 11.68
CA TRP A 36 3.73 -1.73 10.71
C TRP A 36 3.22 -2.70 9.64
N VAL A 37 2.47 -3.73 10.04
CA VAL A 37 1.88 -4.70 9.09
C VAL A 37 0.94 -4.01 8.11
N ILE A 38 0.12 -3.06 8.56
CA ILE A 38 -0.84 -2.39 7.67
C ILE A 38 -0.12 -1.44 6.72
N THR A 39 0.87 -0.67 7.20
CA THR A 39 1.77 0.13 6.36
C THR A 39 2.40 -0.71 5.26
N ASN A 40 2.96 -1.87 5.61
CA ASN A 40 3.64 -2.72 4.64
C ASN A 40 2.66 -3.31 3.60
N ARG A 41 1.43 -3.65 4.04
CA ARG A 41 0.37 -4.10 3.13
C ARG A 41 -0.11 -2.99 2.19
N LEU A 42 -0.19 -1.75 2.66
CA LEU A 42 -0.49 -0.60 1.79
C LEU A 42 0.63 -0.38 0.79
N ARG A 43 1.90 -0.40 1.22
CA ARG A 43 3.07 -0.24 0.33
C ARG A 43 3.10 -1.27 -0.80
N THR A 44 2.86 -2.53 -0.44
CA THR A 44 2.82 -3.64 -1.41
C THR A 44 1.49 -3.76 -2.15
N ARG A 45 0.55 -2.83 -1.92
CA ARG A 45 -0.81 -2.81 -2.49
C ARG A 45 -1.64 -4.08 -2.22
N HIS A 46 -1.24 -4.88 -1.22
CA HIS A 46 -1.90 -6.11 -0.78
C HIS A 46 -2.68 -5.92 0.53
N ALA A 47 -3.19 -4.72 0.77
CA ALA A 47 -4.02 -4.42 1.92
C ALA A 47 -5.44 -5.00 1.79
N LYS A 48 -6.07 -5.26 2.93
CA LYS A 48 -7.50 -5.63 3.01
C LYS A 48 -8.36 -4.39 2.80
N ILE A 49 -8.40 -3.92 1.57
CA ILE A 49 -9.11 -2.71 1.15
C ILE A 49 -10.39 -3.07 0.40
N ALA A 50 -11.30 -2.10 0.27
CA ALA A 50 -12.64 -2.36 -0.29
C ALA A 50 -12.58 -2.99 -1.69
N TYR A 51 -11.68 -2.52 -2.56
CA TYR A 51 -11.46 -3.12 -3.87
C TYR A 51 -11.08 -4.60 -3.79
N MET A 52 -10.02 -4.94 -3.03
CA MET A 52 -9.57 -6.34 -2.88
C MET A 52 -10.62 -7.22 -2.21
N MET A 53 -11.34 -6.71 -1.22
CA MET A 53 -12.43 -7.46 -0.56
C MET A 53 -13.59 -7.74 -1.50
N HIS A 54 -13.90 -6.82 -2.42
CA HIS A 54 -14.89 -7.02 -3.46
C HIS A 54 -14.44 -8.06 -4.49
N GLU A 55 -13.20 -7.98 -4.96
CA GLU A 55 -12.61 -9.01 -5.85
C GLU A 55 -12.64 -10.40 -5.21
N TRP A 56 -12.42 -10.49 -3.89
CA TRP A 56 -12.52 -11.75 -3.14
C TRP A 56 -13.94 -12.15 -2.75
N LYS A 57 -14.98 -11.41 -3.17
CA LYS A 57 -16.39 -11.65 -2.83
C LYS A 57 -16.68 -11.66 -1.33
N LEU A 58 -15.85 -10.95 -0.55
CA LEU A 58 -16.04 -10.75 0.89
C LEU A 58 -16.82 -9.46 1.19
N LYS A 59 -17.09 -8.64 0.18
CA LYS A 59 -17.87 -7.42 0.26
C LYS A 59 -18.62 -7.19 -1.04
N ASP A 60 -19.85 -6.73 -0.96
CA ASP A 60 -20.71 -6.51 -2.14
C ASP A 60 -20.29 -5.31 -2.99
N THR A 61 -19.55 -4.36 -2.42
CA THR A 61 -19.13 -3.14 -3.15
C THR A 61 -17.67 -2.77 -2.91
N PRO A 62 -16.95 -2.28 -3.94
CA PRO A 62 -15.57 -1.83 -3.82
C PRO A 62 -15.46 -0.42 -3.23
N ILE A 63 -16.51 0.12 -2.60
CA ILE A 63 -16.56 1.50 -2.12
C ILE A 63 -15.64 1.71 -0.91
N CYS A 64 -14.83 2.78 -0.96
CA CYS A 64 -14.01 3.24 0.15
C CYS A 64 -14.88 3.57 1.36
N LYS A 65 -14.59 2.96 2.52
CA LYS A 65 -15.38 3.14 3.74
C LYS A 65 -15.35 4.58 4.28
N ARG A 66 -14.28 5.33 3.98
CA ARG A 66 -14.05 6.66 4.57
C ARG A 66 -14.65 7.81 3.77
N CYS A 67 -14.51 7.77 2.45
CA CYS A 67 -14.98 8.86 1.57
C CYS A 67 -16.12 8.45 0.63
N SER A 68 -16.58 7.19 0.71
CA SER A 68 -17.66 6.63 -0.11
C SER A 68 -17.43 6.67 -1.63
N LYS A 69 -16.21 6.92 -2.09
CA LYS A 69 -15.84 6.84 -3.51
C LYS A 69 -15.44 5.41 -3.90
N ALA A 70 -15.73 5.05 -5.15
CA ALA A 70 -15.32 3.79 -5.77
C ALA A 70 -14.37 4.05 -6.96
N PRO A 71 -13.42 3.14 -7.24
CA PRO A 71 -13.04 2.02 -6.40
C PRO A 71 -12.13 2.46 -5.24
N GLY A 72 -12.38 1.93 -4.04
CA GLY A 72 -11.52 2.12 -2.86
C GLY A 72 -10.27 1.26 -2.95
N THR A 73 -9.40 1.59 -3.91
CA THR A 73 -8.09 0.97 -4.15
C THR A 73 -7.03 1.44 -3.15
N THR A 74 -5.86 0.82 -3.14
CA THR A 74 -4.71 1.28 -2.33
C THR A 74 -4.29 2.66 -2.80
N ASP A 75 -4.20 2.85 -4.11
CA ASP A 75 -3.81 4.12 -4.70
C ASP A 75 -4.82 5.21 -4.33
N HIS A 76 -6.12 4.88 -4.37
CA HIS A 76 -7.14 5.78 -3.87
C HIS A 76 -6.89 6.16 -2.40
N ILE A 77 -6.67 5.19 -1.51
CA ILE A 77 -6.47 5.44 -0.07
C ILE A 77 -5.24 6.31 0.19
N VAL A 78 -4.15 6.09 -0.56
CA VAL A 78 -2.86 6.74 -0.34
C VAL A 78 -2.76 8.10 -1.02
N PHE A 79 -3.26 8.24 -2.25
CA PHE A 79 -3.05 9.43 -3.08
C PHE A 79 -4.29 10.31 -3.23
N ASP A 80 -5.51 9.72 -3.25
CA ASP A 80 -6.73 10.44 -3.67
C ASP A 80 -7.78 10.61 -2.57
N CYS A 81 -7.69 9.83 -1.49
CA CYS A 81 -8.73 9.78 -0.49
C CYS A 81 -8.67 11.04 0.35
N LEU A 82 -9.65 11.92 0.20
CA LEU A 82 -9.76 13.19 0.93
C LEU A 82 -9.70 13.04 2.47
N VAL A 83 -9.87 11.83 3.00
CA VAL A 83 -9.86 11.53 4.44
C VAL A 83 -8.56 10.85 4.89
N THR A 84 -7.88 10.11 4.02
CA THR A 84 -6.72 9.27 4.40
C THR A 84 -5.48 9.47 3.53
N LYS A 85 -5.54 10.40 2.58
CA LYS A 85 -4.42 10.73 1.71
C LYS A 85 -3.21 11.03 2.57
N VAL A 86 -2.09 10.46 2.16
CA VAL A 86 -0.79 10.74 2.76
C VAL A 86 -0.05 11.67 1.82
N ASP A 87 0.31 12.86 2.29
CA ASP A 87 1.15 13.74 1.50
C ASP A 87 2.53 13.11 1.31
N GLY A 88 2.95 12.97 0.05
CA GLY A 88 4.13 12.20 -0.37
C GLY A 88 3.85 10.70 -0.65
N GLY A 89 2.59 10.27 -0.63
CA GLY A 89 2.20 8.97 -1.17
C GLY A 89 2.73 7.76 -0.41
N CYS A 90 3.00 6.66 -1.13
CA CYS A 90 3.47 5.40 -0.55
C CYS A 90 4.79 5.51 0.22
N GLU A 91 5.67 6.42 -0.20
CA GLU A 91 7.01 6.60 0.38
C GLU A 91 6.92 7.15 1.82
N THR A 92 5.98 8.06 2.05
CA THR A 92 5.81 8.74 3.34
C THR A 92 4.87 8.00 4.30
N VAL A 93 4.19 6.94 3.85
CA VAL A 93 3.31 6.11 4.72
C VAL A 93 4.06 5.60 5.96
N HIS A 94 5.38 5.36 5.87
CA HIS A 94 6.20 4.93 7.00
C HIS A 94 6.24 5.94 8.16
N ASN A 95 6.24 7.24 7.82
CA ASN A 95 6.33 8.34 8.78
C ASN A 95 4.96 8.89 9.19
N ALA A 96 3.93 8.68 8.36
CA ALA A 96 2.60 9.26 8.53
C ALA A 96 1.67 8.47 9.47
N VAL A 97 2.08 7.34 10.05
CA VAL A 97 1.16 6.49 10.86
C VAL A 97 1.02 6.98 12.31
N LYS A 98 0.55 8.22 12.45
CA LYS A 98 -0.27 8.60 13.60
C LYS A 98 -1.77 8.47 13.29
N ASP A 99 -2.22 8.71 12.06
CA ASP A 99 -3.66 8.96 11.79
C ASP A 99 -4.35 8.04 10.75
N LEU A 100 -3.62 7.16 10.06
CA LEU A 100 -4.20 6.33 8.98
C LEU A 100 -5.17 5.25 9.45
N ILE A 101 -5.15 4.87 10.74
CA ILE A 101 -5.90 3.72 11.24
C ILE A 101 -6.36 3.97 12.68
N ALA A 102 -7.57 4.51 12.77
CA ALA A 102 -8.51 4.29 13.86
C ALA A 102 -9.71 3.53 13.27
#